data_AF-A0A3B9GUP0-F1
#
_entry.id   AF-A0A3B9GUP0-F1
#
_cell.length_a   1.000
_cell.length_b   1.000
_cell.length_c   1.000
_cell.angle_alpha   90.00
_cell.angle_beta   90.00
_cell.angle_gamma   90.00
#
_symmetry.space_group_name_H-M   'P 1'
#
loop_
_entity.id
_entity.type
_entity.pdbx_description
1 polymer ?
#
loop_
_entity_poly.entity_id
_entity_poly.type
_entity_poly.pdbx_seq_one_letter_code
_entity_poly.pdbx_strand_id
1 'polypeptide(L)'
;WDRLEMQPADETPVPFSYMTDRIDVPQISCGITWTTPETHAIIEENMEQSAVYSGAIAGRGPRYCPSIEDKVNRFADRDRHQVFLEPEGLDDHTVYPNGISTSLPEEVQERFVRTIPGLENVKILQHAYAIEYDYVDPRALNAALEVKVLPGLYLAGQING
;
A
#
# COMPACT_ATOMS: atom_id res chain seq x y z
N TRP A 1 -1.28 -20.13 2.52
CA TRP A 1 -2.35 -19.88 3.50
C TRP A 1 -2.13 -20.66 4.79
N ASP A 2 -2.04 -22.00 4.77
CA ASP A 2 -1.95 -22.84 5.98
C ASP A 2 -0.77 -22.56 6.95
N ARG A 3 0.25 -21.83 6.50
CA ARG A 3 1.42 -21.42 7.30
C ARG A 3 1.29 -20.02 7.90
N LEU A 4 0.21 -19.30 7.59
CA LEU A 4 -0.01 -17.91 7.98
C LEU A 4 -1.01 -17.85 9.12
N GLU A 5 -0.84 -16.84 9.96
CA GLU A 5 -1.90 -16.42 10.87
C GLU A 5 -3.03 -15.81 10.02
N MET A 6 -4.26 -16.28 10.21
CA MET A 6 -5.43 -15.77 9.49
C MET A 6 -6.21 -14.84 10.41
N GLN A 7 -6.52 -13.65 9.91
CA GLN A 7 -7.40 -12.69 10.58
C GLN A 7 -8.79 -12.77 9.94
N PRO A 8 -9.80 -13.32 10.64
CA PRO A 8 -11.17 -13.33 10.14
C PRO A 8 -11.79 -11.93 10.22
N ALA A 9 -12.85 -11.72 9.46
CA ALA A 9 -13.75 -10.60 9.66
C ALA A 9 -14.45 -10.69 11.04
N ASP A 10 -15.04 -9.57 11.46
CA ASP A 10 -15.87 -9.54 12.66
C ASP A 10 -17.02 -10.55 12.58
N GLU A 11 -17.31 -11.23 13.69
CA GLU A 11 -18.39 -12.23 13.77
C GLU A 11 -19.76 -11.63 13.40
N THR A 12 -19.97 -10.35 13.72
CA THR A 12 -21.16 -9.58 13.35
C THR A 12 -20.72 -8.32 12.61
N PRO A 13 -20.66 -8.35 11.27
CA PRO A 13 -20.16 -7.22 10.50
C PRO A 13 -21.13 -6.05 10.56
N VAL A 14 -20.60 -4.85 10.75
CA VAL A 14 -21.40 -3.62 10.86
C VAL A 14 -21.48 -2.95 9.48
N PRO A 15 -22.70 -2.72 8.94
CA PRO A 15 -22.85 -1.98 7.70
C PRO A 15 -22.29 -0.56 7.79
N PHE A 16 -21.55 -0.14 6.76
CA PHE A 16 -21.02 1.22 6.71
C PHE A 16 -22.10 2.28 6.45
N SER A 17 -23.15 1.92 5.69
CA SER A 17 -24.30 2.79 5.40
C SER A 17 -25.41 2.59 6.44
N TYR A 18 -25.96 3.70 6.95
CA TYR A 18 -27.16 3.68 7.80
C TYR A 18 -28.41 3.14 7.11
N MET A 19 -28.40 3.02 5.77
CA MET A 19 -29.52 2.49 4.99
C MET A 19 -29.41 0.98 4.72
N THR A 20 -28.31 0.36 5.12
CA THR A 20 -28.08 -1.08 4.92
C THR A 20 -28.42 -1.81 6.21
N ASP A 21 -29.46 -2.64 6.16
CA ASP A 21 -29.93 -3.37 7.35
C ASP A 21 -29.01 -4.55 7.73
N ARG A 22 -28.37 -5.18 6.74
CA ARG A 22 -27.47 -6.32 6.93
C ARG A 22 -26.46 -6.47 5.80
N ILE A 23 -25.35 -7.14 6.09
CA ILE A 23 -24.34 -7.55 5.12
C ILE A 23 -24.59 -9.03 4.77
N ASP A 24 -25.05 -9.28 3.55
CA ASP A 24 -25.26 -10.64 3.02
C ASP A 24 -24.06 -11.14 2.19
N VAL A 25 -23.08 -10.28 1.93
CA VAL A 25 -21.86 -10.62 1.18
C VAL A 25 -20.98 -11.56 2.02
N PRO A 26 -20.48 -12.67 1.46
CA PRO A 26 -19.55 -13.54 2.17
C PRO A 26 -18.34 -12.77 2.70
N GLN A 27 -18.04 -12.95 3.98
CA GLN A 27 -16.84 -12.39 4.60
C GLN A 27 -15.69 -13.39 4.48
N ILE A 28 -14.49 -12.90 4.21
CA ILE A 28 -13.28 -13.72 4.03
C ILE A 28 -12.19 -13.24 4.99
N SER A 29 -11.24 -14.13 5.28
CA SER A 29 -10.11 -13.84 6.15
C SER A 29 -8.93 -13.27 5.37
N CYS A 30 -8.19 -12.35 5.97
CA CYS A 30 -6.89 -11.89 5.48
C CYS A 30 -5.76 -12.71 6.11
N GLY A 31 -4.67 -12.90 5.37
CA GLY A 31 -3.45 -13.51 5.91
C GLY A 31 -2.55 -12.47 6.55
N ILE A 32 -1.86 -12.83 7.63
CA ILE A 32 -0.83 -12.01 8.26
C ILE A 32 0.52 -12.68 8.07
N THR A 33 1.49 -11.92 7.59
CA THR A 33 2.89 -12.31 7.53
C THR A 33 3.79 -11.12 7.89
N TRP A 34 5.10 -11.32 7.82
CA TRP A 34 6.09 -10.35 8.28
C TRP A 34 7.29 -10.33 7.34
N THR A 35 7.86 -9.15 7.10
CA THR A 35 9.19 -9.07 6.51
C THR A 35 10.23 -9.73 7.42
N THR A 36 11.35 -10.12 6.86
CA THR A 36 12.48 -10.73 7.60
C THR A 36 13.71 -9.83 7.55
N PRO A 37 14.74 -10.09 8.37
CA PRO A 37 16.03 -9.43 8.23
C PRO A 37 16.65 -9.61 6.83
N GLU A 38 16.39 -10.73 6.16
CA GLU A 38 16.80 -10.96 4.77
C GLU A 38 16.06 -10.03 3.80
N THR A 39 14.75 -9.82 4.02
CA THR A 39 13.97 -8.81 3.27
C THR A 39 14.62 -7.42 3.40
N HIS A 40 15.00 -7.04 4.62
CA HIS A 40 15.58 -5.72 4.89
C HIS A 40 16.95 -5.57 4.25
N ALA A 41 17.83 -6.57 4.37
CA ALA A 41 19.14 -6.57 3.74
C ALA A 41 19.05 -6.37 2.21
N ILE A 42 18.14 -7.08 1.53
CA ILE A 42 17.94 -6.92 0.08
C ILE A 42 17.48 -5.49 -0.25
N ILE A 43 16.57 -4.92 0.54
CA ILE A 43 16.07 -3.56 0.33
C ILE A 43 17.18 -2.51 0.55
N GLU A 44 17.94 -2.63 1.64
CA GLU A 44 19.03 -1.71 1.99
C GLU A 44 20.13 -1.71 0.94
N GLU A 45 20.54 -2.89 0.43
CA GLU A 45 21.52 -3.03 -0.64
C GLU A 45 21.10 -2.35 -1.95
N ASN A 46 19.79 -2.16 -2.17
CA ASN A 46 19.23 -1.65 -3.43
C ASN A 46 18.53 -0.31 -3.25
N MET A 47 18.67 0.36 -2.10
CA MET A 47 17.88 1.54 -1.75
C MET A 47 18.06 2.70 -2.74
N GLU A 48 19.29 2.90 -3.24
CA GLU A 48 19.63 3.92 -4.23
C GLU A 48 18.93 3.72 -5.58
N GLN A 49 18.40 2.53 -5.86
CA GLN A 49 17.68 2.22 -7.11
C GLN A 49 16.19 2.56 -7.03
N SER A 50 15.66 2.86 -5.85
CA SER A 50 14.27 3.27 -5.70
C SER A 50 14.03 4.65 -6.30
N ALA A 51 12.85 4.89 -6.88
CA ALA A 51 12.52 6.18 -7.47
C ALA A 51 12.54 7.33 -6.43
N VAL A 52 12.26 7.00 -5.17
CA VAL A 52 12.26 7.93 -4.03
C VAL A 52 13.68 8.35 -3.63
N TYR A 53 14.65 7.44 -3.62
CA TYR A 53 16.02 7.72 -3.17
C TYR A 53 17.02 7.99 -4.30
N SER A 54 16.73 7.57 -5.54
CA SER A 54 17.54 7.88 -6.74
C SER A 54 17.44 9.33 -7.20
N GLY A 55 16.49 10.10 -6.64
CA GLY A 55 16.18 11.47 -7.09
C GLY A 55 15.37 11.53 -8.39
N ALA A 56 14.84 10.40 -8.87
CA ALA A 56 13.95 10.34 -10.03
C ALA A 56 12.57 10.97 -9.75
N ILE A 57 12.14 10.99 -8.49
CA ILE A 57 10.93 11.66 -8.01
C ILE A 57 11.33 12.93 -7.26
N ALA A 58 10.75 14.07 -7.65
CA ALA A 58 11.02 15.36 -7.00
C ALA A 58 10.12 15.56 -5.76
N GLY A 59 8.93 14.97 -5.77
CA GLY A 59 7.97 14.94 -4.69
C GLY A 59 8.43 14.11 -3.50
N ARG A 60 8.19 14.62 -2.28
CA ARG A 60 8.33 13.79 -1.07
C ARG A 60 7.13 12.85 -0.98
N GLY A 61 7.39 11.55 -0.85
CA GLY A 61 6.34 10.55 -0.65
C GLY A 61 5.46 10.85 0.57
N PRO A 62 4.27 10.20 0.68
CA PRO A 62 3.35 10.41 1.78
C PRO A 62 4.02 10.21 3.14
N ARG A 63 3.83 11.16 4.07
CA ARG A 63 4.43 11.06 5.41
C ARG A 63 3.91 9.88 6.23
N TYR A 64 2.66 9.48 6.02
CA TYR A 64 1.93 8.51 6.85
C TYR A 64 1.89 7.10 6.27
N CYS A 65 2.05 6.96 4.95
CA CYS A 65 2.08 5.67 4.26
C CYS A 65 3.39 5.55 3.46
N PRO A 66 4.53 5.43 4.17
CA PRO A 66 5.83 5.29 3.52
C PRO A 66 5.93 3.96 2.76
N SER A 67 6.71 3.95 1.68
CA SER A 67 7.10 2.71 1.00
C SER A 67 7.92 1.81 1.92
N ILE A 68 8.05 0.52 1.60
CA ILE A 68 8.79 -0.41 2.45
C ILE A 68 10.26 -0.04 2.56
N GLU A 69 10.88 0.47 1.49
CA GLU A 69 12.23 1.02 1.53
C GLU A 69 12.35 2.23 2.47
N ASP A 70 11.33 3.09 2.53
CA ASP A 70 11.31 4.22 3.46
C ASP A 70 11.02 3.79 4.90
N LYS A 71 10.21 2.74 5.11
CA LYS A 71 10.00 2.14 6.44
C LYS A 71 11.29 1.54 7.00
N VAL A 72 11.99 0.73 6.21
CA VAL A 72 13.26 0.10 6.60
C VAL A 72 14.29 1.17 6.96
N ASN A 73 14.43 2.21 6.14
CA ASN A 73 15.37 3.31 6.43
C ASN A 73 15.00 4.12 7.70
N ARG A 74 13.73 4.49 7.86
CA ARG A 74 13.29 5.34 9.00
C ARG A 74 13.20 4.60 10.32
N PHE A 75 12.92 3.30 10.28
CA PHE A 75 12.70 2.45 11.45
C PHE A 75 13.71 1.30 11.47
N ALA A 76 14.99 1.62 11.29
CA ALA A 76 16.08 0.65 11.24
C ALA A 76 16.27 -0.16 12.54
N ASP A 77 15.65 0.27 13.65
CA ASP A 77 15.60 -0.49 14.92
C ASP A 77 14.57 -1.63 14.90
N ARG A 78 13.74 -1.74 13.85
CA ARG A 78 12.70 -2.76 13.70
C ARG A 78 13.19 -3.92 12.85
N ASP A 79 13.33 -5.10 13.46
CA ASP A 79 13.73 -6.33 12.76
C ASP A 79 12.69 -6.87 11.76
N ARG A 80 11.44 -6.38 11.81
CA ARG A 80 10.34 -6.81 10.94
C ARG A 80 9.21 -5.79 10.85
N HIS A 81 8.50 -5.83 9.74
CA HIS A 81 7.28 -5.07 9.45
C HIS A 81 6.15 -6.04 9.12
N GLN A 82 4.94 -5.75 9.62
CA GLN A 82 3.76 -6.57 9.33
C GLN A 82 3.32 -6.36 7.88
N VAL A 83 2.85 -7.45 7.25
CA VAL A 83 2.28 -7.46 5.92
C VAL A 83 0.93 -8.17 5.98
N PHE A 84 -0.11 -7.51 5.49
CA PHE A 84 -1.43 -8.13 5.31
C PHE A 84 -1.55 -8.65 3.88
N LEU A 85 -1.98 -9.89 3.74
CA LEU A 85 -2.32 -10.52 2.47
C LEU A 85 -3.83 -10.48 2.32
N GLU A 86 -4.31 -9.49 1.58
CA GLU A 86 -5.73 -9.17 1.40
C GLU A 86 -6.20 -9.72 0.05
N PRO A 87 -7.10 -10.72 0.01
CA PRO A 87 -7.69 -11.16 -1.25
C PRO A 87 -8.49 -10.01 -1.89
N GLU A 88 -8.28 -9.74 -3.18
CA GLU A 88 -8.92 -8.58 -3.84
C GLU A 88 -10.37 -8.85 -4.26
N GLY A 89 -10.80 -10.11 -4.26
CA GLY A 89 -12.15 -10.52 -4.61
C GLY A 89 -12.52 -11.90 -4.05
N LEU A 90 -13.82 -12.20 -4.05
CA LEU A 90 -14.35 -13.50 -3.60
C LEU A 90 -14.05 -14.63 -4.58
N ASP A 91 -14.07 -14.31 -5.88
CA ASP A 91 -13.84 -15.23 -6.99
C ASP A 91 -12.55 -14.88 -7.76
N ASP A 92 -11.60 -14.20 -7.10
CA ASP A 92 -10.29 -13.85 -7.66
C ASP A 92 -9.16 -14.51 -6.87
N HIS A 93 -8.10 -14.85 -7.58
CA HIS A 93 -6.85 -15.39 -7.07
C HIS A 93 -5.80 -14.31 -6.78
N THR A 94 -6.06 -13.05 -7.14
CA THR A 94 -5.18 -11.93 -6.81
C THR A 94 -5.22 -11.63 -5.31
N VAL A 95 -4.06 -11.25 -4.78
CA VAL A 95 -3.86 -10.93 -3.38
C VAL A 95 -3.03 -9.66 -3.31
N TYR A 96 -3.54 -8.65 -2.61
CA TYR A 96 -2.84 -7.41 -2.35
C TYR A 96 -1.96 -7.54 -1.09
N PRO A 97 -0.62 -7.43 -1.20
CA PRO A 97 0.27 -7.50 -0.06
C PRO A 97 0.41 -6.12 0.59
N ASN A 98 -0.61 -5.74 1.35
CA ASN A 98 -0.64 -4.46 2.05
C ASN A 98 0.53 -4.35 3.05
N GLY A 99 1.27 -3.25 2.94
CA GLY A 99 2.42 -2.94 3.81
C GLY A 99 3.76 -2.93 3.10
N ILE A 100 3.86 -3.49 1.88
CA ILE A 100 5.12 -3.59 1.11
C ILE A 100 5.12 -2.79 -0.21
N SER A 101 4.36 -1.70 -0.29
CA SER A 101 4.43 -0.76 -1.42
C SER A 101 5.88 -0.31 -1.68
N THR A 102 6.34 -0.32 -2.93
CA THR A 102 7.73 -0.01 -3.26
C THR A 102 7.87 0.58 -4.66
N SER A 103 8.99 1.27 -4.88
CA SER A 103 9.45 1.76 -6.19
C SER A 103 10.74 1.08 -6.67
N LEU A 104 11.19 0.03 -5.99
CA LEU A 104 12.39 -0.73 -6.36
C LEU A 104 12.22 -1.47 -7.69
N PRO A 105 13.31 -1.78 -8.42
CA PRO A 105 13.23 -2.55 -9.67
C PRO A 105 12.57 -3.92 -9.50
N GLU A 106 11.92 -4.40 -10.56
CA GLU A 106 11.16 -5.67 -10.57
C GLU A 106 11.96 -6.86 -10.03
N GLU A 107 13.24 -6.99 -10.42
CA GLU A 107 14.12 -8.07 -9.95
C GLU A 107 14.38 -8.02 -8.44
N VAL A 108 14.45 -6.81 -7.87
CA VAL A 108 14.62 -6.62 -6.42
C VAL A 108 13.33 -6.97 -5.70
N GLN A 109 12.17 -6.61 -6.28
CA GLN A 109 10.86 -7.00 -5.76
C GLN A 109 10.71 -8.52 -5.69
N GLU A 110 10.98 -9.21 -6.79
CA GLU A 110 10.95 -10.68 -6.85
C GLU A 110 11.84 -11.32 -5.79
N ARG A 111 13.04 -10.77 -5.57
CA ARG A 111 13.97 -11.26 -4.55
C ARG A 111 13.40 -11.07 -3.14
N PHE A 112 13.05 -9.84 -2.74
CA PHE A 112 12.67 -9.59 -1.35
C PHE A 112 11.31 -10.20 -1.02
N VAL A 113 10.34 -10.21 -1.95
CA VAL A 113 9.00 -10.77 -1.69
C VAL A 113 9.09 -12.26 -1.36
N ARG A 114 9.99 -13.00 -2.02
CA ARG A 114 10.19 -14.44 -1.77
C ARG A 114 10.85 -14.75 -0.43
N THR A 115 11.44 -13.76 0.24
CA THR A 115 11.96 -13.92 1.61
C THR A 115 10.87 -13.84 2.68
N ILE A 116 9.68 -13.38 2.32
CA ILE A 116 8.55 -13.22 3.25
C ILE A 116 7.91 -14.60 3.47
N PRO A 117 7.73 -15.06 4.73
CA PRO A 117 7.14 -16.36 5.01
C PRO A 117 5.76 -16.52 4.38
N GLY A 118 5.55 -17.63 3.68
CA GLY A 118 4.33 -17.94 2.94
C GLY A 118 4.32 -17.43 1.49
N LEU A 119 5.29 -16.60 1.10
CA LEU A 119 5.44 -16.07 -0.27
C LEU A 119 6.66 -16.64 -1.02
N GLU A 120 7.30 -17.69 -0.50
CA GLU A 120 8.56 -18.22 -1.06
C GLU A 120 8.41 -18.63 -2.54
N ASN A 121 7.23 -19.16 -2.89
CA ASN A 121 6.89 -19.61 -4.23
C ASN A 121 5.81 -18.73 -4.89
N VAL A 122 5.64 -17.48 -4.45
CA VAL A 122 4.64 -16.58 -5.04
C VAL A 122 4.94 -16.31 -6.52
N LYS A 123 3.90 -15.98 -7.28
CA LYS A 123 4.02 -15.42 -8.62
C LYS A 123 3.51 -13.99 -8.58
N ILE A 124 4.37 -13.02 -8.87
CA ILE A 124 3.95 -11.63 -8.98
C ILE A 124 3.20 -11.48 -10.32
N LEU A 125 1.96 -11.00 -10.25
CA LEU A 125 1.14 -10.73 -11.43
C LEU A 125 1.37 -9.30 -11.95
N GLN A 126 1.61 -8.38 -11.03
CA GLN A 126 1.90 -6.99 -11.31
C GLN A 126 2.93 -6.49 -10.29
N HIS A 127 4.06 -5.97 -10.78
CA HIS A 127 5.08 -5.36 -9.93
C HIS A 127 4.56 -4.04 -9.33
N ALA A 128 5.02 -3.75 -8.12
CA ALA A 128 4.77 -2.47 -7.47
C ALA A 128 5.49 -1.34 -8.21
N TYR A 129 4.94 -0.14 -8.11
CA TYR A 129 5.44 1.04 -8.77
C TYR A 129 5.06 2.29 -7.98
N ALA A 130 5.73 3.39 -8.27
CA ALA A 130 5.36 4.71 -7.77
C ALA A 130 4.88 5.59 -8.92
N ILE A 131 3.94 6.49 -8.61
CA ILE A 131 3.43 7.49 -9.54
C ILE A 131 3.67 8.87 -8.91
N GLU A 132 4.20 9.79 -9.70
CA GLU A 132 4.22 11.22 -9.39
C GLU A 132 3.15 11.93 -10.21
N TYR A 133 2.41 12.83 -9.58
CA TYR A 133 1.34 13.58 -10.24
C TYR A 133 1.27 15.01 -9.70
N ASP A 134 0.80 15.92 -10.55
CA ASP A 134 0.51 17.30 -10.16
C ASP A 134 -0.81 17.38 -9.41
N TYR A 135 -0.88 18.30 -8.45
CA TYR A 135 -2.11 18.62 -7.74
C TYR A 135 -2.30 20.14 -7.67
N VAL A 136 -3.55 20.57 -7.51
CA VAL A 136 -3.90 21.95 -7.24
C VAL A 136 -3.87 22.15 -5.74
N ASP A 137 -3.10 23.13 -5.28
CA ASP A 137 -3.07 23.50 -3.87
C ASP A 137 -4.49 23.85 -3.38
N PRO A 138 -5.05 23.10 -2.40
CA PRO A 138 -6.42 23.28 -1.95
C PRO A 138 -6.66 24.66 -1.32
N ARG A 139 -5.62 25.43 -1.00
CA ARG A 139 -5.73 26.84 -0.60
C ARG A 139 -6.30 27.74 -1.71
N ALA A 140 -6.29 27.28 -2.97
CA ALA A 140 -6.98 27.93 -4.09
C ALA A 140 -8.50 27.75 -4.05
N LEU A 141 -9.03 26.85 -3.21
CA LEU A 141 -10.46 26.55 -3.08
C LEU A 141 -11.09 27.28 -1.89
N ASN A 142 -12.40 27.54 -1.97
CA ASN A 142 -13.21 27.91 -0.81
C ASN A 142 -13.72 26.66 -0.07
N ALA A 143 -14.43 26.85 1.04
CA ALA A 143 -14.95 25.73 1.86
C ALA A 143 -16.01 24.88 1.14
N ALA A 144 -16.59 25.37 0.05
CA ALA A 144 -17.49 24.63 -0.82
C ALA A 144 -16.76 23.88 -1.95
N LEU A 145 -15.43 23.80 -1.90
CA LEU A 145 -14.54 23.21 -2.92
C LEU A 145 -14.51 23.92 -4.27
N GLU A 146 -15.06 25.14 -4.33
CA GLU A 146 -15.05 25.96 -5.54
C GLU A 146 -13.73 26.71 -5.68
N VAL A 147 -13.21 26.79 -6.91
CA VAL A 147 -11.98 27.52 -7.24
C VAL A 147 -12.19 29.02 -7.12
N LYS A 148 -11.43 29.69 -6.25
CA LYS A 148 -11.60 31.13 -5.92
C LYS A 148 -11.49 32.06 -7.13
N VAL A 149 -10.64 31.72 -8.10
CA VAL A 149 -10.38 32.56 -9.29
C VAL A 149 -11.30 32.23 -10.47
N LEU A 150 -12.08 31.15 -10.40
CA LEU A 150 -12.98 30.71 -11.46
C LEU A 150 -14.28 30.16 -10.88
N PRO A 151 -15.25 31.04 -10.57
CA PRO A 151 -16.55 30.64 -10.04
C PRO A 151 -17.26 29.62 -10.95
N GLY A 152 -17.90 28.63 -10.35
CA GLY A 152 -18.55 27.50 -11.03
C GLY A 152 -17.66 26.29 -11.30
N LEU A 153 -16.33 26.39 -11.10
CA LEU A 153 -15.43 25.23 -11.14
C LEU A 153 -15.20 24.67 -9.73
N TYR A 154 -15.44 23.37 -9.55
CA TYR A 154 -15.25 22.66 -8.28
C TYR A 154 -14.23 21.54 -8.45
N LEU A 155 -13.31 21.40 -7.50
CA LEU A 155 -12.28 20.35 -7.50
C LEU A 155 -12.43 19.45 -6.27
N ALA A 156 -12.46 18.13 -6.47
CA ALA A 156 -12.60 17.13 -5.41
C ALA A 156 -11.76 15.89 -5.70
N GLY A 157 -11.27 15.22 -4.65
CA GLY A 157 -10.42 14.02 -4.74
C GLY A 157 -8.92 14.33 -4.79
N GLN A 158 -8.14 13.41 -5.36
CA GLN A 158 -6.66 13.45 -5.39
C GLN A 158 -6.07 14.71 -6.04
N ILE A 159 -6.84 15.41 -6.89
CA ILE A 159 -6.43 16.68 -7.48
C ILE A 159 -6.17 17.77 -6.43
N ASN A 160 -6.67 17.60 -5.20
CA ASN A 160 -6.48 18.53 -4.08
C ASN A 160 -5.30 18.15 -3.16
N GLY A 161 -4.46 17.18 -3.57
CA GLY A 161 -3.39 16.59 -2.76
C GLY A 161 -3.87 15.46 -1.88
#